data_AF-A0A7J7VK12-F1
#
_entry.id   AF-A0A7J7VK12-F1
#
_cell.length_a   1.000
_cell.length_b   1.000
_cell.length_c   1.000
_cell.angle_alpha   90.00
_cell.angle_beta   90.00
_cell.angle_gamma   90.00
#
_symmetry.space_group_name_H-M   'P 1'
#
loop_
_entity.id
_entity.type
_entity.pdbx_description
1 polymer ?
#
loop_
_entity_poly.entity_id
_entity_poly.type
_entity_poly.pdbx_seq_one_letter_code
_entity_poly.pdbx_strand_id
1 'polypeptide(L)'
;MSALEKSMHLGRLPSRPPLPGNGGSQSGAKMRMGPGRKRDFSPVSWSQYFESMEDVEVENETGKDSFRVYKSGSEGPVLLLLHGGGHSALSWAVFTAAIISRVQCRIVALDLRGHGETKVKNSEDLSAETMAKDVGNVIEAMYGDLPPPIMLIGHSMGGAIAVHTASSNLVPSLLGLCVIDVVEGTAMDALNSMQNFLRGRPKTFKSLENAIEWSVKSGQIRNLESARVSMVGQVKECEGITSPEGSKSVVEGVFPGC
;
A
#
# COMPACT_ATOMS: atom_id res chain seq x y z
N MET A 1 13.97 5.53 32.33
CA MET A 1 15.22 6.15 31.82
C MET A 1 15.45 7.47 32.53
N SER A 2 16.68 7.66 33.03
CA SER A 2 17.07 8.80 33.88
C SER A 2 17.23 10.08 33.06
N ALA A 3 16.99 11.24 33.67
CA ALA A 3 17.19 12.55 33.04
C ALA A 3 18.62 12.75 32.50
N LEU A 4 19.60 12.00 33.03
CA LEU A 4 20.98 12.01 32.57
C LEU A 4 21.16 11.37 31.18
N GLU A 5 20.41 10.30 30.86
CA GLU A 5 20.53 9.56 29.59
C GLU A 5 19.98 10.37 28.41
N LYS A 6 18.99 11.24 28.65
CA LYS A 6 18.47 12.18 27.64
C LYS A 6 19.50 13.24 27.25
N SER A 7 20.38 13.68 28.17
CA SER A 7 21.35 14.74 27.89
C SER A 7 22.47 14.31 26.94
N MET A 8 22.84 13.02 26.95
CA MET A 8 23.95 12.52 26.14
C MET A 8 23.58 12.25 24.67
N HIS A 9 22.29 12.11 24.35
CA HIS A 9 21.83 11.90 22.96
C HIS A 9 21.55 13.20 22.19
N LEU A 10 21.48 14.35 22.87
CA LEU A 10 21.28 15.66 22.22
C LEU A 10 22.54 16.22 21.55
N GLY A 11 23.73 15.66 21.84
CA GLY A 11 25.02 16.10 21.28
C GLY A 11 25.39 15.52 19.91
N ARG A 12 24.53 14.70 19.28
CA ARG A 12 24.82 14.02 17.99
C ARG A 12 23.82 14.34 16.87
N LEU A 13 23.07 15.43 16.97
CA LEU A 13 22.22 15.91 15.88
C LEU A 13 23.00 16.88 14.98
N PRO A 14 22.89 16.78 13.64
CA PRO A 14 23.47 17.76 12.73
C PRO A 14 22.88 19.16 12.99
N SER A 15 23.71 20.18 12.85
CA SER A 15 23.37 21.58 13.11
C SER A 15 22.17 22.06 12.28
N ARG A 16 21.24 22.74 12.96
CA ARG A 16 20.02 23.34 12.41
C ARG A 16 20.38 24.32 11.26
N PRO A 17 19.65 24.32 10.13
CA PRO A 17 19.87 25.30 9.07
C PRO A 17 19.48 26.72 9.52
N PRO A 18 20.07 27.79 8.95
CA PRO A 18 19.84 29.15 9.40
C PRO A 18 18.40 29.61 9.08
N LEU A 19 17.83 30.39 9.99
CA LEU A 19 16.57 31.13 9.76
C LEU A 19 16.80 32.23 8.69
N PRO A 20 15.81 32.55 7.84
CA PRO A 20 15.96 33.61 6.86
C PRO A 20 15.96 34.97 7.57
N GLY A 21 17.05 35.73 7.43
CA GLY A 21 17.19 37.08 7.92
C GLY A 21 16.51 38.11 7.02
N ASN A 22 15.93 39.12 7.66
CA ASN A 22 15.39 40.34 7.04
C ASN A 22 16.52 41.18 6.41
N GLY A 23 16.31 41.63 5.17
CA GLY A 23 16.86 42.89 4.64
C GLY A 23 17.70 42.79 3.37
N GLY A 24 17.26 43.50 2.32
CA GLY A 24 18.13 43.92 1.21
C GLY A 24 17.52 43.75 -0.18
N SER A 25 16.87 44.80 -0.67
CA SER A 25 16.36 44.92 -2.05
C SER A 25 17.48 44.77 -3.09
N GLN A 26 17.39 43.76 -3.96
CA GLN A 26 18.07 43.79 -5.26
C GLN A 26 17.14 43.36 -6.39
N SER A 27 17.21 44.16 -7.45
CA SER A 27 16.43 44.20 -8.67
C SER A 27 16.27 42.86 -9.38
N GLY A 28 15.04 42.55 -9.77
CA GLY A 28 14.66 41.30 -10.40
C GLY A 28 15.19 41.13 -11.83
N ALA A 29 15.83 39.99 -12.06
CA ALA A 29 15.78 39.30 -13.33
C ALA A 29 14.75 38.17 -13.20
N LYS A 30 13.55 38.35 -13.75
CA LYS A 30 12.55 37.28 -13.87
C LYS A 30 13.13 36.21 -14.80
N MET A 31 13.67 35.13 -14.24
CA MET A 31 13.86 33.91 -15.01
C MET A 31 12.47 33.45 -15.48
N ARG A 32 12.21 33.56 -16.78
CA ARG A 32 11.07 32.92 -17.43
C ARG A 32 11.27 31.42 -17.30
N MET A 33 10.62 30.82 -16.30
CA MET A 33 10.38 29.39 -16.29
C MET A 33 9.69 29.03 -17.61
N GLY A 34 10.33 28.19 -18.41
CA GLY A 34 9.70 27.61 -19.60
C GLY A 34 8.39 26.94 -19.23
N PRO A 35 7.50 26.66 -20.20
CA PRO A 35 6.22 26.02 -19.91
C PRO A 35 6.48 24.73 -19.15
N GLY A 36 6.16 24.71 -17.85
CA GLY A 36 6.39 23.56 -16.99
C GLY A 36 5.73 22.36 -17.63
N ARG A 37 6.50 21.32 -17.95
CA ARG A 37 5.99 20.08 -18.52
C ARG A 37 4.88 19.60 -17.58
N LYS A 38 3.63 19.61 -18.05
CA LYS A 38 2.49 19.15 -17.24
C LYS A 38 2.81 17.74 -16.75
N ARG A 39 2.68 17.52 -15.45
CA ARG A 39 2.86 16.18 -14.86
C ARG A 39 1.77 15.27 -15.43
N ASP A 40 2.17 14.07 -15.83
CA ASP A 40 1.28 13.05 -16.37
C ASP A 40 0.72 12.22 -15.20
N PHE A 41 -0.61 12.26 -15.02
CA PHE A 41 -1.33 11.54 -13.98
C PHE A 41 -2.16 10.39 -14.55
N SER A 42 -1.95 10.01 -15.82
CA SER A 42 -2.62 8.86 -16.42
C SER A 42 -2.28 7.56 -15.68
N PRO A 43 -3.24 6.64 -15.50
CA PRO A 43 -3.00 5.38 -14.81
C PRO A 43 -1.96 4.53 -15.53
N VAL A 44 -1.24 3.73 -14.75
CA VAL A 44 -0.24 2.78 -15.24
C VAL A 44 -0.67 1.37 -14.86
N SER A 45 -0.61 0.44 -15.82
CA SER A 45 -0.96 -0.96 -15.61
C SER A 45 0.00 -1.65 -14.65
N TRP A 46 -0.54 -2.56 -13.83
CA TRP A 46 0.23 -3.45 -12.96
C TRP A 46 1.30 -4.24 -13.74
N SER A 47 1.03 -4.56 -15.01
CA SER A 47 1.91 -5.36 -15.88
C SER A 47 3.22 -4.68 -16.25
N GLN A 48 3.39 -3.39 -15.90
CA GLN A 48 4.70 -2.73 -16.00
C GLN A 48 5.65 -3.10 -14.84
N TYR A 49 5.12 -3.63 -13.73
CA TYR A 49 5.89 -3.89 -12.51
C TYR A 49 5.84 -5.37 -12.08
N PHE A 50 4.79 -6.09 -12.44
CA PHE A 50 4.64 -7.51 -12.15
C PHE A 50 4.55 -8.32 -13.45
N GLU A 51 5.11 -9.52 -13.44
CA GLU A 51 5.17 -10.41 -14.61
C GLU A 51 3.84 -11.15 -14.83
N SER A 52 3.11 -11.43 -13.75
CA SER A 52 1.81 -12.09 -13.81
C SER A 52 0.89 -11.66 -12.65
N MET A 53 -0.40 -11.94 -12.81
CA MET A 53 -1.39 -11.87 -11.74
C MET A 53 -2.21 -13.15 -11.73
N GLU A 54 -2.77 -13.47 -10.57
CA GLU A 54 -3.61 -14.66 -10.38
C GLU A 54 -4.71 -14.35 -9.36
N ASP A 55 -5.88 -14.95 -9.57
CA ASP A 55 -6.97 -15.00 -8.60
C ASP A 55 -6.91 -16.38 -7.93
N VAL A 56 -6.37 -16.42 -6.72
CA VAL A 56 -6.15 -17.64 -5.94
C VAL A 56 -7.46 -18.00 -5.25
N GLU A 57 -8.00 -19.15 -5.63
CA GLU A 57 -9.25 -19.65 -5.06
C GLU A 57 -8.98 -20.37 -3.74
N VAL A 58 -9.66 -19.95 -2.68
CA VAL A 58 -9.55 -20.51 -1.33
C VAL A 58 -10.92 -21.02 -0.89
N GLU A 59 -11.01 -22.30 -0.57
CA GLU A 59 -12.21 -22.89 0.03
C GLU A 59 -12.14 -22.76 1.56
N ASN A 60 -13.23 -22.29 2.16
CA ASN A 60 -13.37 -22.16 3.60
C ASN A 60 -14.77 -22.57 4.05
N GLU A 61 -14.99 -22.58 5.38
CA GLU A 61 -16.26 -22.98 5.99
C GLU A 61 -17.48 -22.19 5.47
N THR A 62 -17.27 -20.96 4.98
CA THR A 62 -18.34 -20.10 4.50
C THR A 62 -18.58 -20.22 2.99
N GLY A 63 -17.63 -20.79 2.23
CA GLY A 63 -17.74 -20.97 0.79
C GLY A 63 -16.39 -20.87 0.08
N LYS A 64 -16.40 -20.33 -1.14
CA LYS A 64 -15.23 -20.13 -1.99
C LYS A 64 -14.93 -18.65 -2.11
N ASP A 65 -13.74 -18.26 -1.69
CA ASP A 65 -13.21 -16.91 -1.78
C ASP A 65 -12.12 -16.85 -2.87
N SER A 66 -11.90 -15.66 -3.44
CA SER A 66 -10.94 -15.44 -4.52
C SER A 66 -10.02 -14.28 -4.15
N PHE A 67 -8.73 -14.57 -3.97
CA PHE A 67 -7.73 -13.62 -3.51
C PHE A 67 -6.81 -13.20 -4.67
N ARG A 68 -6.73 -11.89 -4.93
CA ARG A 68 -5.86 -11.37 -5.98
C ARG A 68 -4.40 -11.34 -5.50
N VAL A 69 -3.51 -11.94 -6.30
CA VAL A 69 -2.05 -11.80 -6.14
C VAL A 69 -1.40 -11.27 -7.40
N TYR A 70 -0.34 -10.48 -7.23
CA TYR A 70 0.56 -10.04 -8.29
C TYR A 70 1.95 -10.63 -8.05
N LYS A 71 2.55 -11.22 -9.09
CA LYS A 71 3.75 -12.06 -8.99
C LYS A 71 4.86 -11.58 -9.91
N SER A 72 6.10 -11.76 -9.48
CA SER A 72 7.28 -11.43 -10.28
C SER A 72 8.50 -12.23 -9.82
N GLY A 73 9.38 -12.60 -10.75
CA GLY A 73 10.57 -13.44 -10.49
C GLY A 73 10.27 -14.93 -10.47
N SER A 74 11.31 -15.74 -10.66
CA SER A 74 11.22 -17.21 -10.79
C SER A 74 12.05 -18.00 -9.77
N GLU A 75 13.06 -17.38 -9.15
CA GLU A 75 14.03 -18.04 -8.27
C GLU A 75 14.22 -17.30 -6.94
N GLY A 76 14.82 -17.98 -5.95
CA GLY A 76 15.08 -17.41 -4.62
C GLY A 76 13.86 -17.44 -3.69
N PRO A 77 13.97 -16.85 -2.48
CA PRO A 77 12.87 -16.81 -1.52
C PRO A 77 11.70 -15.97 -2.05
N VAL A 78 10.48 -16.32 -1.62
CA VAL A 78 9.28 -15.52 -1.89
C VAL A 78 9.18 -14.42 -0.85
N LEU A 79 9.12 -13.16 -1.29
CA LEU A 79 8.71 -12.03 -0.46
C LEU A 79 7.19 -11.89 -0.60
N LEU A 80 6.47 -12.26 0.45
CA LEU A 80 5.02 -12.11 0.52
C LEU A 80 4.69 -10.74 1.13
N LEU A 81 4.07 -9.88 0.33
CA LEU A 81 3.89 -8.46 0.64
C LEU A 81 2.43 -8.15 1.02
N LEU A 82 2.23 -7.61 2.22
CA LEU A 82 0.92 -7.30 2.80
C LEU A 82 0.75 -5.78 2.93
N HIS A 83 -0.24 -5.21 2.23
CA HIS A 83 -0.47 -3.77 2.19
C HIS A 83 -1.13 -3.20 3.47
N GLY A 84 -1.12 -1.86 3.61
CA GLY A 84 -1.80 -1.16 4.70
C GLY A 84 -3.32 -1.04 4.51
N GLY A 85 -4.05 -0.56 5.51
CA GLY A 85 -5.51 -0.40 5.42
C GLY A 85 -5.92 0.61 4.34
N GLY A 86 -6.95 0.29 3.55
CA GLY A 86 -7.43 1.11 2.43
C GLY A 86 -6.46 1.18 1.24
N HIS A 87 -5.45 0.31 1.21
CA HIS A 87 -4.51 0.15 0.11
C HIS A 87 -4.75 -1.18 -0.63
N SER A 88 -3.89 -1.51 -1.58
CA SER A 88 -3.87 -2.79 -2.30
C SER A 88 -2.44 -3.26 -2.52
N ALA A 89 -2.28 -4.48 -3.04
CA ALA A 89 -1.02 -5.08 -3.49
C ALA A 89 -0.24 -4.17 -4.45
N LEU A 90 -0.94 -3.36 -5.25
CA LEU A 90 -0.33 -2.42 -6.20
C LEU A 90 0.51 -1.32 -5.51
N SER A 91 0.36 -1.12 -4.20
CA SER A 91 1.25 -0.24 -3.42
C SER A 91 2.70 -0.72 -3.46
N TRP A 92 2.92 -2.02 -3.71
CA TRP A 92 4.24 -2.62 -3.79
C TRP A 92 4.86 -2.60 -5.19
N ALA A 93 4.18 -2.09 -6.22
CA ALA A 93 4.62 -2.16 -7.61
C ALA A 93 6.05 -1.59 -7.84
N VAL A 94 6.31 -0.36 -7.39
CA VAL A 94 7.65 0.26 -7.55
C VAL A 94 8.69 -0.44 -6.67
N PHE A 95 8.29 -0.95 -5.50
CA PHE A 95 9.16 -1.74 -4.65
C PHE A 95 9.58 -3.05 -5.33
N THR A 96 8.66 -3.75 -6.00
CA THR A 96 8.91 -4.98 -6.75
C THR A 96 10.00 -4.78 -7.80
N ALA A 97 9.88 -3.75 -8.64
CA ALA A 97 10.90 -3.43 -9.65
C ALA A 97 12.27 -3.11 -9.01
N ALA A 98 12.25 -2.39 -7.89
CA ALA A 98 13.46 -2.03 -7.17
C ALA A 98 14.14 -3.24 -6.50
N ILE A 99 13.40 -4.16 -5.89
CA ILE A 99 13.99 -5.26 -5.13
C ILE A 99 14.49 -6.38 -6.04
N ILE A 100 13.76 -6.70 -7.12
CA ILE A 100 14.15 -7.72 -8.11
C ILE A 100 15.47 -7.35 -8.81
N SER A 101 15.73 -6.05 -9.02
CA SER A 101 17.00 -5.60 -9.60
C SER A 101 18.20 -5.67 -8.64
N ARG A 102 17.97 -5.98 -7.35
CA ARG A 102 19.01 -5.99 -6.30
C ARG A 102 19.33 -7.39 -5.81
N VAL A 103 18.34 -8.26 -5.72
CA VAL A 103 18.49 -9.62 -5.18
C VAL A 103 17.66 -10.59 -5.98
N GLN A 104 18.11 -11.85 -6.03
CA GLN A 104 17.34 -12.92 -6.64
C GLN A 104 16.23 -13.37 -5.66
N CYS A 105 15.00 -12.97 -5.96
CA CYS A 105 13.82 -13.30 -5.17
C CYS A 105 12.57 -13.41 -6.05
N ARG A 106 11.53 -14.00 -5.49
CA ARG A 106 10.16 -14.00 -6.02
C ARG A 106 9.29 -13.04 -5.22
N ILE A 107 8.35 -12.39 -5.88
CA ILE A 107 7.37 -11.52 -5.23
C ILE A 107 5.99 -12.16 -5.31
N VAL A 108 5.26 -12.09 -4.20
CA VAL A 108 3.81 -12.30 -4.15
C VAL A 108 3.23 -11.11 -3.39
N ALA A 109 2.61 -10.16 -4.10
CA ALA A 109 1.90 -9.06 -3.49
C ALA A 109 0.40 -9.40 -3.43
N LEU A 110 -0.15 -9.51 -2.21
CA LEU A 110 -1.50 -9.98 -1.96
C LEU A 110 -2.46 -8.82 -1.68
N ASP A 111 -3.60 -8.80 -2.37
CA ASP A 111 -4.75 -7.99 -1.97
C ASP A 111 -5.44 -8.70 -0.80
N LEU A 112 -5.37 -8.10 0.38
CA LEU A 112 -6.03 -8.63 1.57
C LEU A 112 -7.55 -8.54 1.42
N ARG A 113 -8.28 -9.33 2.22
CA ARG A 113 -9.74 -9.33 2.20
C ARG A 113 -10.32 -7.91 2.30
N GLY A 114 -11.39 -7.65 1.55
CA GLY A 114 -12.03 -6.33 1.48
C GLY A 114 -11.24 -5.25 0.72
N HIS A 115 -10.09 -5.59 0.13
CA HIS A 115 -9.23 -4.65 -0.58
C HIS A 115 -8.92 -5.10 -2.00
N GLY A 116 -8.55 -4.12 -2.84
CA GLY A 116 -8.21 -4.35 -4.24
C GLY A 116 -9.29 -5.15 -4.97
N GLU A 117 -8.85 -6.22 -5.64
CA GLU A 117 -9.70 -7.09 -6.45
C GLU A 117 -10.08 -8.41 -5.76
N THR A 118 -9.69 -8.57 -4.48
CA THR A 118 -10.05 -9.75 -3.69
C THR A 118 -11.55 -9.77 -3.40
N LYS A 119 -12.17 -10.93 -3.66
CA LYS A 119 -13.60 -11.18 -3.50
C LYS A 119 -13.80 -12.28 -2.47
N VAL A 120 -14.32 -11.88 -1.31
CA VAL A 120 -14.66 -12.78 -0.21
C VAL A 120 -16.16 -12.74 0.05
N LYS A 121 -16.73 -13.85 0.50
CA LYS A 121 -18.16 -13.94 0.78
C LYS A 121 -18.58 -13.08 1.98
N ASN A 122 -17.76 -13.05 3.03
CA ASN A 122 -18.00 -12.25 4.23
C ASN A 122 -17.00 -11.08 4.30
N SER A 123 -17.21 -10.00 3.55
CA SER A 123 -16.28 -8.85 3.52
C SER A 123 -16.17 -8.07 4.84
N GLU A 124 -17.12 -8.24 5.76
CA GLU A 124 -17.22 -7.44 6.99
C GLU A 124 -16.27 -7.90 8.10
N ASP A 125 -15.86 -9.17 8.11
CA ASP A 125 -14.95 -9.69 9.12
C ASP A 125 -13.48 -9.33 8.81
N LEU A 126 -13.05 -8.16 9.27
CA LEU A 126 -11.66 -7.69 9.14
C LEU A 126 -10.84 -7.93 10.41
N SER A 127 -11.18 -8.96 11.19
CA SER A 127 -10.40 -9.35 12.37
C SER A 127 -8.98 -9.79 12.00
N ALA A 128 -8.03 -9.57 12.90
CA ALA A 128 -6.64 -9.94 12.66
C ALA A 128 -6.48 -11.46 12.48
N GLU A 129 -7.29 -12.24 13.19
CA GLU A 129 -7.33 -13.70 13.12
C GLU A 129 -7.78 -14.18 11.75
N THR A 130 -8.91 -13.65 11.24
CA THR A 130 -9.43 -14.02 9.92
C THR A 130 -8.47 -13.59 8.82
N MET A 131 -7.96 -12.36 8.86
CA MET A 131 -7.00 -11.87 7.87
C MET A 131 -5.68 -12.66 7.89
N ALA A 132 -5.20 -13.07 9.06
CA ALA A 132 -4.00 -13.90 9.17
C ALA A 132 -4.24 -15.31 8.63
N LYS A 133 -5.43 -15.88 8.87
CA LYS A 133 -5.86 -17.17 8.32
C LYS A 133 -5.96 -17.13 6.80
N ASP A 134 -6.50 -16.05 6.23
CA ASP A 134 -6.56 -15.82 4.78
C ASP A 134 -5.15 -15.89 4.16
N VAL A 135 -4.14 -15.27 4.79
CA VAL A 135 -2.75 -15.33 4.31
C VAL A 135 -2.21 -16.76 4.27
N GLY A 136 -2.45 -17.55 5.34
CA GLY A 136 -2.05 -18.95 5.39
C GLY A 136 -2.73 -19.79 4.30
N ASN A 137 -4.05 -19.63 4.15
CA ASN A 137 -4.84 -20.35 3.16
C ASN A 137 -4.41 -20.03 1.73
N VAL A 138 -4.05 -18.77 1.43
CA VAL A 138 -3.53 -18.38 0.11
C VAL A 138 -2.21 -19.08 -0.18
N ILE A 139 -1.29 -19.16 0.80
CA ILE A 139 -0.01 -19.87 0.63
C ILE A 139 -0.25 -21.36 0.40
N GLU A 140 -1.14 -21.98 1.18
CA GLU A 140 -1.52 -23.39 1.03
C GLU A 140 -2.13 -23.64 -0.36
N ALA A 141 -3.05 -22.78 -0.82
CA ALA A 141 -3.65 -22.91 -2.15
C ALA A 141 -2.63 -22.74 -3.29
N MET A 142 -1.63 -21.86 -3.13
CA MET A 142 -0.61 -21.63 -4.16
C MET A 142 0.47 -22.72 -4.23
N TYR A 143 0.83 -23.33 -3.10
CA TYR A 143 2.03 -24.18 -3.02
C TYR A 143 1.80 -25.57 -2.41
N GLY A 144 0.64 -25.83 -1.80
CA GLY A 144 0.33 -27.07 -1.11
C GLY A 144 1.39 -27.45 -0.08
N ASP A 145 1.80 -28.71 -0.11
CA ASP A 145 2.74 -29.29 0.87
C ASP A 145 4.21 -28.87 0.66
N LEU A 146 4.53 -28.16 -0.43
CA LEU A 146 5.90 -27.79 -0.79
C LEU A 146 6.07 -26.27 -0.92
N PRO A 147 5.78 -25.49 0.14
CA PRO A 147 5.95 -24.05 0.09
C PRO A 147 7.43 -23.67 -0.02
N PRO A 148 7.79 -22.70 -0.90
CA PRO A 148 9.14 -22.19 -0.96
C PRO A 148 9.52 -21.47 0.34
N PRO A 149 10.80 -21.15 0.57
CA PRO A 149 11.19 -20.26 1.66
C PRO A 149 10.49 -18.90 1.51
N ILE A 150 9.73 -18.47 2.53
CA ILE A 150 8.91 -17.24 2.49
C ILE A 150 9.41 -16.22 3.53
N MET A 151 9.49 -14.96 3.14
CA MET A 151 9.64 -13.82 4.05
C MET A 151 8.37 -12.97 3.99
N LEU A 152 7.77 -12.71 5.15
CA LEU A 152 6.61 -11.81 5.27
C LEU A 152 7.08 -10.36 5.39
N ILE A 153 6.50 -9.47 4.59
CA ILE A 153 6.75 -8.03 4.65
C ILE A 153 5.41 -7.31 4.70
N GLY A 154 5.12 -6.62 5.80
CA GLY A 154 3.84 -5.96 6.00
C GLY A 154 3.99 -4.47 6.35
N HIS A 155 3.12 -3.63 5.77
CA HIS A 155 3.04 -2.21 6.09
C HIS A 155 1.77 -1.88 6.89
N SER A 156 1.89 -1.11 7.97
CA SER A 156 0.75 -0.67 8.79
C SER A 156 -0.15 -1.86 9.19
N MET A 157 -1.44 -1.85 8.83
CA MET A 157 -2.36 -3.01 8.98
C MET A 157 -1.74 -4.33 8.52
N GLY A 158 -1.16 -4.38 7.31
CA GLY A 158 -0.51 -5.59 6.79
C GLY A 158 0.71 -6.03 7.61
N GLY A 159 1.36 -5.10 8.31
CA GLY A 159 2.42 -5.40 9.28
C GLY A 159 1.90 -6.13 10.52
N ALA A 160 0.77 -5.68 11.07
CA ALA A 160 0.09 -6.40 12.14
C ALA A 160 -0.35 -7.80 11.67
N ILE A 161 -0.98 -7.91 10.50
CA ILE A 161 -1.37 -9.21 9.94
C ILE A 161 -0.17 -10.12 9.73
N ALA A 162 0.95 -9.61 9.22
CA ALA A 162 2.18 -10.39 9.06
C ALA A 162 2.68 -10.98 10.40
N VAL A 163 2.62 -10.20 11.48
CA VAL A 163 2.97 -10.66 12.84
C VAL A 163 2.00 -11.74 13.32
N HIS A 164 0.69 -11.55 13.16
CA HIS A 164 -0.32 -12.54 13.57
C HIS A 164 -0.19 -13.85 12.78
N THR A 165 0.05 -13.77 11.47
CA THR A 165 0.31 -14.92 10.60
C THR A 165 1.55 -15.70 11.06
N ALA A 166 2.65 -14.98 11.34
CA ALA A 166 3.90 -15.57 11.82
C ALA A 166 3.73 -16.20 13.22
N SER A 167 3.09 -15.49 14.14
CA SER A 167 2.88 -15.93 15.53
C SER A 167 2.00 -17.17 15.62
N SER A 168 1.02 -17.30 14.72
CA SER A 168 0.15 -18.47 14.62
C SER A 168 0.76 -19.61 13.79
N ASN A 169 2.00 -19.45 13.31
CA ASN A 169 2.72 -20.43 12.50
C ASN A 169 1.94 -20.90 11.25
N LEU A 170 1.22 -19.98 10.60
CA LEU A 170 0.37 -20.28 9.44
C LEU A 170 1.18 -20.42 8.14
N VAL A 171 2.49 -20.17 8.18
CA VAL A 171 3.41 -20.28 7.04
C VAL A 171 4.57 -21.18 7.44
N PRO A 172 4.50 -22.49 7.14
CA PRO A 172 5.49 -23.47 7.64
C PRO A 172 6.93 -23.19 7.19
N SER A 173 7.12 -22.55 6.03
CA SER A 173 8.42 -22.21 5.45
C SER A 173 8.87 -20.77 5.71
N LEU A 174 8.29 -20.10 6.71
CA LEU A 174 8.63 -18.72 7.07
C LEU A 174 10.06 -18.63 7.60
N LEU A 175 10.91 -17.85 6.91
CA LEU A 175 12.31 -17.62 7.29
C LEU A 175 12.59 -16.22 7.84
N GLY A 176 11.64 -15.29 7.70
CA GLY A 176 11.83 -13.91 8.14
C GLY A 176 10.54 -13.10 8.13
N LEU A 177 10.54 -12.03 8.95
CA LEU A 177 9.43 -11.11 9.11
C LEU A 177 9.96 -9.67 9.09
N CYS A 178 9.33 -8.81 8.31
CA CYS A 178 9.59 -7.37 8.26
C CYS A 178 8.29 -6.61 8.46
N VAL A 179 8.33 -5.63 9.36
CA VAL A 179 7.19 -4.78 9.70
C VAL A 179 7.58 -3.33 9.44
N ILE A 180 6.79 -2.65 8.61
CA ILE A 180 7.04 -1.27 8.19
C ILE A 180 6.00 -0.35 8.84
N ASP A 181 6.49 0.60 9.63
CA ASP A 181 5.72 1.69 10.22
C ASP A 181 4.55 1.23 11.12
N VAL A 182 4.81 0.19 11.94
CA VAL A 182 3.90 -0.29 13.00
C VAL A 182 4.65 -0.27 14.32
N VAL A 183 4.13 0.47 15.28
CA VAL A 183 4.55 0.43 16.68
C VAL A 183 3.29 0.49 17.54
N GLU A 184 3.03 -0.56 18.31
CA GLU A 184 1.78 -0.77 19.06
C GLU A 184 1.34 0.46 19.87
N GLY A 185 2.27 1.05 20.64
CA GLY A 185 1.98 2.20 21.50
C GLY A 185 1.60 3.47 20.74
N THR A 186 2.11 3.67 19.51
CA THR A 186 1.78 4.85 18.69
C THR A 186 0.67 4.56 17.68
N ALA A 187 0.36 3.30 17.42
CA ALA A 187 -0.69 2.91 16.48
C ALA A 187 -2.06 3.39 16.96
N MET A 188 -2.36 3.21 18.25
CA MET A 188 -3.64 3.66 18.83
C MET A 188 -3.82 5.19 18.75
N ASP A 189 -2.76 5.96 18.99
CA ASP A 189 -2.78 7.41 18.85
C ASP A 189 -2.90 7.84 17.39
N ALA A 190 -2.20 7.15 16.49
CA ALA A 190 -2.24 7.41 15.05
C ALA A 190 -3.63 7.09 14.45
N LEU A 191 -4.37 6.12 14.98
CA LEU A 191 -5.71 5.76 14.50
C LEU A 191 -6.68 6.94 14.56
N ASN A 192 -6.67 7.73 15.63
CA ASN A 192 -7.54 8.92 15.74
C ASN A 192 -7.22 9.97 14.68
N SER A 193 -5.93 10.22 14.43
CA SER A 193 -5.50 11.12 13.34
C SER A 193 -5.88 10.57 11.96
N MET A 194 -5.76 9.25 11.78
CA MET A 194 -6.11 8.57 10.54
C MET A 194 -7.61 8.62 10.27
N GLN A 195 -8.47 8.46 11.28
CA GLN A 195 -9.93 8.59 11.10
C GLN A 195 -10.33 9.98 10.60
N ASN A 196 -9.72 11.04 11.15
CA ASN A 196 -9.96 12.40 10.69
C ASN A 196 -9.51 12.61 9.25
N PHE A 197 -8.33 12.06 8.89
CA PHE A 197 -7.82 12.11 7.53
C PHE A 197 -8.74 11.35 6.55
N LEU A 198 -9.19 10.15 6.91
CA LEU A 198 -10.09 9.31 6.10
C LEU A 198 -11.44 10.00 5.86
N ARG A 199 -12.04 10.60 6.90
CA ARG A 199 -13.29 11.37 6.79
C ARG A 199 -13.16 12.63 5.94
N GLY A 200 -11.95 13.20 5.86
CA GLY A 200 -11.65 14.36 5.03
C GLY A 200 -11.41 14.04 3.55
N ARG A 201 -11.37 12.76 3.15
CA ARG A 201 -11.12 12.36 1.77
C ARG A 201 -12.35 12.63 0.88
N PRO A 202 -12.14 13.00 -0.40
CA PRO A 202 -13.22 12.99 -1.37
C PRO A 202 -13.86 11.59 -1.43
N LYS A 203 -15.20 11.55 -1.39
CA LYS A 203 -15.95 10.29 -1.49
C LYS A 203 -15.87 9.70 -2.90
N THR A 204 -15.86 10.56 -3.90
CA THR A 204 -15.79 10.19 -5.31
C THR A 204 -14.82 11.07 -6.08
N PHE A 205 -14.31 10.54 -7.19
CA PHE A 205 -13.51 11.28 -8.16
C PHE A 205 -14.15 11.18 -9.55
N LYS A 206 -13.90 12.18 -10.38
CA LYS A 206 -14.45 12.28 -11.76
C LYS A 206 -13.81 11.30 -12.74
N SER A 207 -12.60 10.85 -12.42
CA SER A 207 -11.83 9.87 -13.18
C SER A 207 -10.70 9.33 -12.30
N LEU A 208 -10.12 8.21 -12.73
CA LEU A 208 -8.93 7.63 -12.10
C LEU A 208 -7.74 8.60 -12.14
N GLU A 209 -7.56 9.35 -13.23
CA GLU A 209 -6.52 10.38 -13.33
C GLU A 209 -6.66 11.47 -12.27
N ASN A 210 -7.90 11.89 -11.97
CA ASN A 210 -8.14 12.87 -10.91
C ASN A 210 -7.88 12.29 -9.52
N ALA A 211 -8.14 11.00 -9.30
CA ALA A 211 -7.78 10.32 -8.06
C ALA A 211 -6.25 10.25 -7.88
N ILE A 212 -5.50 9.92 -8.94
CA ILE A 212 -4.03 9.91 -8.95
C ILE A 212 -3.46 11.31 -8.71
N GLU A 213 -4.00 12.33 -9.39
CA GLU A 213 -3.57 13.71 -9.20
C GLU A 213 -3.83 14.18 -7.76
N TRP A 214 -5.01 13.88 -7.22
CA TRP A 214 -5.36 14.23 -5.85
C TRP A 214 -4.45 13.55 -4.83
N SER A 215 -4.15 12.25 -4.98
CA SER A 215 -3.32 11.53 -4.01
C SER A 215 -1.89 12.08 -3.92
N VAL A 216 -1.36 12.58 -5.04
CA VAL A 216 -0.05 13.25 -5.08
C VAL A 216 -0.13 14.65 -4.47
N LYS A 217 -1.15 15.44 -4.83
CA LYS A 217 -1.30 16.82 -4.35
C LYS A 217 -1.67 16.93 -2.87
N SER A 218 -2.44 15.98 -2.35
CA SER A 218 -2.80 15.89 -0.92
C SER A 218 -1.62 15.43 -0.06
N GLY A 219 -0.56 14.90 -0.69
CA GLY A 219 0.60 14.35 0.00
C GLY A 219 0.43 12.92 0.49
N GLN A 220 -0.71 12.26 0.19
CA GLN A 220 -0.93 10.85 0.53
C GLN A 220 0.14 9.95 -0.11
N ILE A 221 0.45 10.17 -1.39
CA ILE A 221 1.50 9.45 -2.11
C ILE A 221 2.45 10.48 -2.72
N ARG A 222 3.66 10.59 -2.17
CA ARG A 222 4.65 11.56 -2.66
C ARG A 222 5.27 11.18 -4.00
N ASN A 223 5.39 9.88 -4.28
CA ASN A 223 5.96 9.37 -5.52
C ASN A 223 4.87 9.26 -6.60
N LEU A 224 4.96 10.09 -7.63
CA LEU A 224 4.03 10.08 -8.77
C LEU A 224 4.02 8.73 -9.51
N GLU A 225 5.17 8.09 -9.69
CA GLU A 225 5.27 6.78 -10.35
C GLU A 225 4.44 5.73 -9.60
N SER A 226 4.59 5.68 -8.28
CA SER A 226 3.82 4.79 -7.41
C SER A 226 2.34 5.15 -7.43
N ALA A 227 1.98 6.43 -7.36
CA ALA A 227 0.58 6.86 -7.35
C ALA A 227 -0.17 6.42 -8.62
N ARG A 228 0.47 6.50 -9.79
CA ARG A 228 -0.14 6.14 -11.08
C ARG A 228 -0.52 4.68 -11.20
N VAL A 229 0.17 3.77 -10.49
CA VAL A 229 -0.14 2.34 -10.48
C VAL A 229 -0.95 1.92 -9.25
N SER A 230 -0.65 2.48 -8.07
CA SER A 230 -1.25 2.01 -6.82
C SER A 230 -2.64 2.55 -6.55
N MET A 231 -2.97 3.75 -7.07
CA MET A 231 -4.30 4.34 -6.83
C MET A 231 -5.42 3.53 -7.48
N VAL A 232 -5.13 2.76 -8.52
CA VAL A 232 -6.11 1.91 -9.21
C VAL A 232 -6.74 0.91 -8.24
N GLY A 233 -5.96 0.32 -7.34
CA GLY A 233 -6.50 -0.61 -6.34
C GLY A 233 -7.06 0.04 -5.07
N GLN A 234 -7.09 1.38 -4.99
CA GLN A 234 -7.68 2.13 -3.87
C GLN A 234 -9.04 2.74 -4.21
N VAL A 235 -9.46 2.61 -5.47
CA VAL A 235 -10.75 3.10 -5.95
C VAL A 235 -11.47 2.00 -6.72
N LYS A 236 -12.80 2.08 -6.81
CA LYS A 236 -13.65 1.21 -7.62
C LYS A 236 -14.43 2.06 -8.60
N GLU A 237 -14.68 1.53 -9.79
CA GLU A 237 -15.60 2.16 -10.74
C GLU A 237 -17.03 2.04 -10.22
N CYS A 238 -17.77 3.15 -10.22
CA CYS A 238 -19.20 3.16 -9.91
C CYS A 238 -19.98 2.84 -11.20
N GLU A 239 -20.51 1.63 -11.32
CA GLU A 239 -21.52 1.35 -12.35
C GLU A 239 -22.84 2.05 -11.94
N GLY A 240 -23.25 3.13 -12.64
CA GLY A 240 -24.61 3.66 -12.45
C GLY A 240 -24.94 5.12 -12.76
N ILE A 241 -24.03 5.99 -13.19
CA ILE A 241 -24.40 7.39 -13.54
C ILE A 241 -24.12 7.68 -15.01
N THR A 242 -25.00 7.19 -15.89
CA THR A 242 -25.12 7.76 -17.24
C THR A 242 -25.75 9.15 -17.11
N SER A 243 -24.92 10.19 -17.10
CA SER A 243 -25.40 11.56 -17.35
C SER A 243 -25.78 11.68 -18.83
N PRO A 244 -26.79 12.49 -19.21
CA PRO A 244 -27.17 12.71 -20.61
C PRO A 244 -26.08 13.37 -21.47
N GLU A 245 -24.94 13.76 -20.87
CA GLU A 245 -23.76 14.31 -21.51
C GLU A 245 -22.55 13.36 -21.39
N GLY A 246 -22.60 12.20 -22.07
CA GLY A 246 -21.46 11.30 -22.25
C GLY A 246 -21.01 10.52 -21.01
N SER A 247 -20.41 9.35 -21.24
CA SER A 247 -19.90 8.43 -20.22
C SER A 247 -18.81 9.09 -19.35
N LYS A 248 -19.15 9.51 -18.13
CA LYS A 248 -18.18 9.91 -17.11
C LYS A 248 -18.06 8.78 -16.10
N SER A 249 -16.94 8.07 -16.09
CA SER A 249 -16.61 7.03 -15.10
C SER A 249 -16.35 7.69 -13.75
N VAL A 250 -17.35 7.69 -12.87
CA VAL A 250 -17.17 8.09 -11.47
C VAL A 250 -16.45 6.95 -10.75
N VAL A 251 -15.43 7.28 -9.97
CA VAL A 251 -14.73 6.29 -9.13
C VAL A 251 -14.94 6.61 -7.65
N GLU A 252 -15.23 5.61 -6.84
CA GLU A 252 -15.42 5.70 -5.39
C GLU A 252 -14.20 5.14 -4.66
N GLY A 253 -13.82 5.73 -3.54
CA GLY A 253 -12.73 5.21 -2.72
C GLY A 253 -13.12 3.90 -2.02
N VAL A 254 -12.28 2.86 -2.12
CA VAL A 254 -12.48 1.59 -1.42
C VAL A 254 -11.96 1.75 0.00
N PHE A 255 -12.84 2.11 0.92
CA PHE A 255 -12.50 2.22 2.33
C PHE A 255 -13.34 1.20 3.11
N PRO A 256 -12.75 0.09 3.57
CA PRO A 256 -13.44 -0.76 4.52
C PRO A 256 -13.70 0.02 5.82
N GLY A 257 -14.96 0.07 6.26
CA GLY A 257 -15.35 0.55 7.59
C GLY A 257 -15.61 2.06 7.75
N CYS A 258 -16.60 2.62 7.02
CA CYS A 258 -17.41 3.70 7.61
C CYS A 258 -18.46 3.11 8.54
#